data_AF-A0A0T9RSU7-F1
#
_entry.id   AF-A0A0T9RSU7-F1
#
_cell.length_a   1.000
_cell.length_b   1.000
_cell.length_c   1.000
_cell.angle_alpha   90.00
_cell.angle_beta   90.00
_cell.angle_gamma   90.00
#
_symmetry.space_group_name_H-M   'P 1'
#
loop_
_entity.id
_entity.type
_entity.pdbx_description
1 polymer ?
#
loop_
_entity_poly.entity_id
_entity_poly.type
_entity_poly.pdbx_seq_one_letter_code
_entity_poly.pdbx_strand_id
1 'polypeptide(L)'
;MVKRVSGGKQEVCAEGTAPHKASESFVQVSHKPRYGYNEVAVDGKLLHVYGDHIRLLTKKRVRVNGKQVQGYTAKGLRVEVVA
;
A
#
# COMPACT_ATOMS: atom_id res chain seq x y z
N MET A 1 -19.12 -21.97 45.55
CA MET A 1 -17.73 -22.31 45.96
C MET A 1 -16.93 -22.61 44.70
N VAL A 2 -16.13 -21.68 44.19
CA VAL A 2 -15.25 -21.92 43.04
C VAL A 2 -13.82 -22.03 43.56
N LYS A 3 -13.23 -23.22 43.47
CA LYS A 3 -11.84 -23.49 43.84
C LYS A 3 -10.93 -23.12 42.66
N ARG A 4 -9.85 -22.39 42.99
CA ARG A 4 -8.75 -21.93 42.11
C ARG A 4 -7.79 -23.09 41.84
N VAL A 5 -7.11 -23.10 40.68
CA VAL A 5 -5.66 -23.41 40.60
C VAL A 5 -5.04 -22.64 39.44
N SER A 6 -4.04 -21.80 39.77
CA SER A 6 -3.13 -21.13 38.84
C SER A 6 -2.08 -22.11 38.32
N GLY A 7 -1.72 -22.00 37.04
CA GLY A 7 -0.62 -22.77 36.47
C GLY A 7 -0.30 -22.32 35.05
N GLY A 8 0.56 -21.32 34.92
CA GLY A 8 1.03 -20.84 33.62
C GLY A 8 1.89 -19.61 33.80
N LYS A 9 3.14 -19.84 34.22
CA LYS A 9 4.21 -18.85 34.31
C LYS A 9 4.40 -18.25 32.91
N GLN A 10 3.77 -17.12 32.60
CA GLN A 10 4.23 -16.31 31.48
C GLN A 10 5.36 -15.45 32.03
N GLU A 11 6.56 -15.89 31.70
CA GLU A 11 7.78 -15.11 31.76
C GLU A 11 7.48 -13.73 31.18
N VAL A 12 7.61 -12.70 32.02
CA VAL A 12 7.63 -11.31 31.59
C VAL A 12 8.90 -11.17 30.77
N CYS A 13 8.79 -11.36 29.46
CA CYS A 13 9.79 -10.86 28.54
C CYS A 13 9.71 -9.33 28.63
N ALA A 14 10.71 -8.73 29.28
CA ALA A 14 10.98 -7.31 29.17
C ALA A 14 11.45 -7.04 27.73
N GLU A 15 10.52 -6.93 26.79
CA GLU A 15 10.84 -6.51 25.43
C GLU A 15 10.68 -4.99 25.38
N GLY A 16 11.84 -4.32 25.45
CA GLY A 16 11.96 -2.89 25.21
C GLY A 16 11.19 -2.50 23.97
N THR A 17 10.60 -1.31 24.02
CA THR A 17 9.84 -0.66 22.95
C THR A 17 10.54 -0.80 21.60
N ALA A 18 10.19 -1.84 20.85
CA ALA A 18 10.45 -1.86 19.42
C ALA A 18 9.41 -0.90 18.82
N PRO A 19 9.81 0.18 18.13
CA PRO A 19 8.85 0.92 17.33
C PRO A 19 8.31 -0.09 16.33
N HIS A 20 7.01 -0.39 16.42
CA HIS A 20 6.29 -1.14 15.41
C HIS A 20 6.68 -0.48 14.09
N LYS A 21 7.53 -1.13 13.27
CA LYS A 21 7.94 -0.54 11.98
C LYS A 21 6.65 -0.40 11.19
N ALA A 22 6.14 0.83 11.10
CA ALA A 22 5.07 1.15 10.18
C ALA A 22 5.63 0.81 8.80
N SER A 23 5.16 -0.29 8.21
CA SER A 23 5.50 -0.66 6.85
C SER A 23 5.24 0.55 5.96
N GLU A 24 6.29 1.06 5.31
CA GLU A 24 6.15 2.22 4.43
C GLU A 24 5.09 1.93 3.37
N SER A 25 4.15 2.87 3.19
CA SER A 25 3.12 2.74 2.16
C SER A 25 3.77 2.66 0.78
N PHE A 26 3.35 1.66 0.01
CA PHE A 26 3.80 1.44 -1.35
C PHE A 26 2.63 1.24 -2.30
N VAL A 27 2.88 1.43 -3.58
CA VAL A 27 1.93 1.17 -4.66
C VAL A 27 2.54 0.17 -5.61
N GLN A 28 1.74 -0.83 -5.94
CA GLN A 28 2.13 -1.90 -6.84
C GLN A 28 1.57 -1.61 -8.23
N VAL A 29 2.46 -1.62 -9.23
CA VAL A 29 2.13 -1.29 -10.61
C VAL A 29 2.63 -2.37 -11.56
N SER A 30 2.02 -2.45 -12.73
CA SER A 30 2.51 -3.27 -13.83
C SER A 30 2.41 -2.51 -15.15
N HIS A 31 3.30 -2.86 -16.07
CA HIS A 31 3.25 -2.39 -17.46
C HIS A 31 2.32 -3.24 -18.33
N LYS A 32 1.82 -4.37 -17.81
CA LYS A 32 0.91 -5.28 -18.53
C LYS A 32 -0.43 -5.40 -17.79
N PRO A 33 -1.52 -5.71 -18.49
CA PRO A 33 -2.80 -6.01 -17.86
C PRO A 33 -2.65 -7.19 -16.90
N ARG A 34 -3.25 -7.08 -15.71
CA ARG A 34 -3.19 -8.11 -14.68
C ARG A 34 -4.49 -8.17 -13.89
N TYR A 35 -4.87 -9.36 -13.45
CA TYR A 35 -6.06 -9.53 -12.61
C TYR A 35 -5.92 -8.74 -11.31
N GLY A 36 -6.96 -7.99 -10.96
CA GLY A 36 -6.98 -7.11 -9.78
C GLY A 36 -6.28 -5.75 -9.98
N TYR A 37 -5.81 -5.44 -11.19
CA TYR A 37 -5.21 -4.15 -11.51
C TYR A 37 -6.12 -3.35 -12.43
N ASN A 38 -6.19 -2.04 -12.20
CA ASN A 38 -6.93 -1.12 -13.06
C ASN A 38 -5.95 -0.23 -13.81
N GLU A 39 -6.22 0.01 -15.09
CA GLU A 39 -5.45 0.95 -15.88
C GLU A 39 -5.82 2.39 -15.49
N VAL A 40 -4.84 3.16 -15.02
CA VAL A 40 -5.03 4.55 -14.59
C VAL A 40 -3.86 5.42 -15.02
N ALA A 41 -4.12 6.72 -15.18
CA ALA A 41 -3.08 7.69 -15.46
C ALA A 41 -2.31 8.06 -14.17
N VAL A 42 -1.03 7.70 -14.08
CA VAL A 42 -0.14 8.03 -12.96
C VAL A 42 1.05 8.82 -13.49
N ASP A 43 1.24 10.04 -12.96
CA ASP A 43 2.36 10.92 -13.32
C ASP A 43 2.56 11.10 -14.84
N GLY A 44 1.44 11.13 -15.58
CA GLY A 44 1.41 11.33 -17.05
C GLY A 44 1.56 10.05 -17.89
N LYS A 45 1.65 8.87 -17.27
CA LYS A 45 1.71 7.56 -17.95
C LYS A 45 0.48 6.73 -17.63
N LEU A 46 0.03 5.90 -18.58
CA LEU A 46 -0.95 4.85 -18.31
C LEU A 46 -0.21 3.66 -17.69
N LEU A 47 -0.62 3.25 -16.50
CA LEU A 47 -0.09 2.10 -15.77
C LEU A 47 -1.24 1.26 -15.22
N HIS A 48 -1.03 -0.04 -15.10
CA HIS A 48 -1.94 -0.90 -14.35
C HIS A 48 -1.55 -0.81 -12.88
N VAL A 49 -2.45 -0.31 -12.03
CA VAL A 49 -2.24 -0.17 -10.58
C VAL A 49 -3.12 -1.18 -9.86
N TYR A 50 -2.59 -1.85 -8.83
CA TYR A 50 -3.40 -2.75 -8.01
C TYR A 50 -4.60 -2.00 -7.42
N GLY A 51 -5.81 -2.54 -7.55
CA GLY A 51 -7.06 -1.82 -7.31
C GLY A 51 -7.11 -1.17 -5.93
N ASP A 52 -6.71 -1.91 -4.89
CA ASP A 52 -6.71 -1.44 -3.50
C ASP A 52 -5.66 -0.37 -3.22
N HIS A 53 -4.63 -0.25 -4.06
CA HIS A 53 -3.55 0.74 -3.90
C HIS A 53 -3.90 2.08 -4.54
N ILE A 54 -4.94 2.16 -5.40
CA ILE A 54 -5.36 3.43 -6.02
C ILE A 54 -5.78 4.45 -4.96
N ARG A 55 -6.35 4.00 -3.83
CA ARG A 55 -6.74 4.87 -2.71
C ARG A 55 -5.56 5.57 -2.02
N LEU A 56 -4.35 5.03 -2.16
CA LEU A 56 -3.13 5.62 -1.61
C LEU A 56 -2.62 6.76 -2.50
N LEU A 57 -2.98 6.75 -3.78
CA LEU A 57 -2.53 7.75 -4.72
C LEU A 57 -3.25 9.09 -4.53
N THR A 58 -2.53 10.18 -4.75
CA THR A 58 -3.13 11.51 -4.71
C THR A 58 -3.75 11.83 -6.06
N LYS A 59 -5.06 12.15 -6.07
CA LYS A 59 -5.77 12.59 -7.29
C LYS A 59 -5.18 13.89 -7.82
N LYS A 60 -4.90 13.94 -9.13
CA LYS A 60 -4.38 15.13 -9.83
C LYS A 60 -4.80 15.15 -11.30
N ARG A 61 -4.93 16.33 -11.90
CA ARG A 61 -5.02 16.46 -13.36
C ARG A 61 -3.65 16.20 -13.97
N VAL A 62 -3.57 15.23 -14.87
CA VAL A 62 -2.34 14.87 -15.59
C VAL A 62 -2.60 14.93 -17.09
N ARG A 63 -1.54 15.16 -17.87
CA ARG A 63 -1.61 15.07 -19.33
C ARG A 63 -1.16 13.69 -19.76
N VAL A 64 -2.00 12.99 -20.52
CA VAL A 64 -1.68 11.72 -21.17
C VAL A 64 -1.94 11.91 -22.65
N ASN A 65 -0.94 11.65 -23.50
CA ASN A 65 -1.03 11.82 -24.95
C ASN A 65 -1.58 13.21 -25.37
N GLY A 66 -1.13 14.28 -24.70
CA GLY A 66 -1.57 15.65 -24.96
C GLY A 66 -2.96 16.01 -24.39
N LYS A 67 -3.75 15.04 -23.93
CA LYS A 67 -5.08 15.28 -23.33
C LYS A 67 -4.98 15.42 -21.81
N GLN A 68 -5.63 16.44 -21.25
CA GLN A 68 -5.82 16.50 -19.79
C GLN A 68 -6.88 15.48 -19.36
N VAL A 69 -6.50 14.59 -18.44
CA VAL A 69 -7.38 13.58 -17.85
C VAL A 69 -7.31 13.64 -16.33
N GLN A 70 -8.34 13.09 -15.67
CA GLN A 70 -8.21 12.77 -14.26
C GLN A 70 -7.21 11.63 -14.12
N GLY A 71 -6.20 11.84 -13.28
CA GLY A 71 -5.24 10.81 -12.93
C GLY A 71 -4.78 10.98 -11.50
N TYR A 72 -3.56 10.51 -11.28
CA TYR A 72 -3.00 10.31 -9.97
C TYR A 72 -1.50 10.65 -9.98
N THR A 73 -0.96 10.91 -8.81
CA THR A 73 0.48 10.95 -8.58
C THR A 73 0.86 9.99 -7.47
N ALA A 74 1.96 9.27 -7.67
CA ALA A 74 2.57 8.41 -6.66
C ALA A 74 3.66 9.15 -5.86
N LYS A 75 3.75 10.49 -5.98
CA LYS A 75 4.75 11.29 -5.29
C LYS A 75 4.70 11.04 -3.77
N GLY A 76 5.84 10.67 -3.21
CA GLY A 76 5.97 10.36 -1.77
C GLY A 76 5.60 8.92 -1.41
N LEU A 77 5.28 8.07 -2.39
CA LEU A 77 5.07 6.65 -2.21
C LEU A 77 6.19 5.87 -2.88
N ARG A 78 6.54 4.73 -2.29
CA ARG A 78 7.37 3.74 -2.98
C ARG A 78 6.54 3.08 -4.08
N VAL A 79 7.12 2.96 -5.26
CA VAL A 79 6.47 2.33 -6.42
C VAL A 79 7.17 1.01 -6.71
N GLU A 80 6.43 -0.07 -6.67
CA GLU A 80 6.93 -1.42 -6.93
C GLU A 80 6.35 -1.94 -8.24
N VAL A 81 7.24 -2.25 -9.19
CA VAL A 81 6.85 -2.74 -10.52
C VAL A 81 6.87 -4.27 -10.51
N VAL A 82 5.77 -4.86 -10.96
CA VAL A 82 5.61 -6.31 -11.11
C VAL A 82 5.79 -6.70 -12.57
N ALA A 83 6.64 -7.69 -12.80
CA ALA A 83 6.93 -8.28 -14.11
C ALA A 83 5.75 -9.11 -14.68
#